data_AF-A0A3M2BU01-F1
#
_entry.id   AF-A0A3M2BU01-F1
#
_cell.length_a   1.000
_cell.length_b   1.000
_cell.length_c   1.000
_cell.angle_alpha   90.00
_cell.angle_beta   90.00
_cell.angle_gamma   90.00
#
_symmetry.space_group_name_H-M   'P 1'
#
loop_
_entity.id
_entity.type
_entity.pdbx_description
1 polymer ?
#
loop_
_entity_poly.entity_id
_entity_poly.type
_entity_poly.pdbx_seq_one_letter_code
_entity_poly.pdbx_strand_id
1 'polypeptide(L)'
;MSATKFKAIDTSTSGNTVLVAAASGKKIRVLSYTVVAGGPVTVKFNDGSNDLTGPITLSAAGDGGSASLPEGGLFETPAGSALNINLSAAVQVGGHITYIEVMQ
;
A
#
# COMPACT_ATOMS: atom_id res chain seq x y z
N MET A 1 -19.45 -12.33 -1.36
CA MET A 1 -18.71 -11.48 -0.41
C MET A 1 -17.23 -11.77 -0.59
N SER A 2 -16.43 -10.79 -0.98
CA SER A 2 -14.98 -10.97 -1.13
C SER A 2 -14.35 -11.10 0.25
N ALA A 3 -13.54 -12.14 0.46
CA ALA A 3 -12.88 -12.37 1.74
C ALA A 3 -11.73 -11.39 1.99
N THR A 4 -11.61 -10.89 3.22
CA THR A 4 -10.48 -10.05 3.63
C THR A 4 -9.18 -10.84 3.60
N LYS A 5 -8.15 -10.22 3.00
CA LYS A 5 -6.79 -10.72 2.87
C LYS A 5 -5.82 -9.78 3.59
N PHE A 6 -4.66 -10.33 3.93
CA PHE A 6 -3.61 -9.63 4.69
C PHE A 6 -2.33 -9.59 3.87
N LYS A 7 -1.58 -8.50 3.97
CA LYS A 7 -0.23 -8.43 3.40
C LYS A 7 0.69 -7.61 4.31
N ALA A 8 1.83 -8.18 4.66
CA ALA A 8 2.88 -7.47 5.38
C ALA A 8 3.58 -6.47 4.45
N ILE A 9 3.99 -5.34 5.03
CA ILE A 9 4.92 -4.38 4.43
C ILE A 9 6.25 -4.60 5.14
N ASP A 10 7.26 -5.00 4.38
CA ASP A 10 8.64 -5.16 4.83
C ASP A 10 9.54 -4.91 3.62
N THR A 11 9.90 -3.65 3.40
CA THR A 11 10.74 -3.26 2.26
C THR A 11 11.61 -2.06 2.61
N SER A 12 12.80 -2.06 2.07
CA SER A 12 13.76 -0.95 2.10
C SER A 12 14.19 -0.53 0.68
N THR A 13 13.48 -0.99 -0.35
CA THR A 13 13.81 -0.71 -1.74
C THR A 13 13.21 0.63 -2.16
N SER A 14 14.05 1.57 -2.62
CA SER A 14 13.59 2.81 -3.22
C SER A 14 12.84 2.55 -4.54
N GLY A 15 11.82 3.35 -4.83
CA GLY A 15 10.95 3.11 -5.98
C GLY A 15 9.86 2.09 -5.67
N ASN A 16 9.25 1.51 -6.72
CA ASN A 16 8.10 0.62 -6.57
C ASN A 16 8.50 -0.77 -6.10
N THR A 17 7.82 -1.27 -5.06
CA THR A 17 7.83 -2.67 -4.62
C THR A 17 6.42 -3.24 -4.70
N VAL A 18 6.25 -4.39 -5.36
CA VAL A 18 4.95 -5.07 -5.46
C VAL A 18 4.53 -5.65 -4.11
N LEU A 19 3.42 -5.16 -3.55
CA LEU A 19 2.82 -5.72 -2.34
C LEU A 19 1.83 -6.83 -2.67
N VAL A 20 0.92 -6.58 -3.61
CA VAL A 20 -0.10 -7.55 -4.03
C VAL A 20 -0.04 -7.65 -5.56
N ALA A 21 0.16 -8.86 -6.05
CA ALA A 21 0.20 -9.12 -7.48
C ALA A 21 -1.15 -8.82 -8.14
N ALA A 22 -1.12 -8.44 -9.42
CA ALA A 22 -2.32 -8.22 -10.21
C ALA A 22 -3.25 -9.45 -10.19
N ALA A 23 -4.54 -9.21 -10.00
CA ALA A 23 -5.58 -10.22 -10.12
C ALA A 23 -6.45 -9.91 -11.33
N SER A 24 -6.49 -10.83 -12.31
CA SER A 24 -7.25 -10.63 -13.55
C SER A 24 -8.74 -10.38 -13.28
N GLY A 25 -9.30 -9.34 -13.91
CA GLY A 25 -10.70 -8.94 -13.76
C GLY A 25 -11.08 -8.41 -12.37
N LYS A 26 -10.11 -8.14 -11.49
CA LYS A 26 -10.36 -7.66 -10.13
C LYS A 26 -9.55 -6.43 -9.80
N LYS A 27 -10.13 -5.59 -8.95
CA LYS A 27 -9.45 -4.49 -8.27
C LYS A 27 -8.96 -4.95 -6.89
N ILE A 28 -7.85 -4.40 -6.45
CA ILE A 28 -7.39 -4.56 -5.07
C ILE A 28 -7.88 -3.33 -4.30
N ARG A 29 -8.84 -3.50 -3.40
CA ARG A 29 -9.34 -2.43 -2.52
C ARG A 29 -8.72 -2.58 -1.15
N VAL A 30 -7.96 -1.57 -0.73
CA VAL A 30 -7.31 -1.53 0.59
C VAL A 30 -8.31 -1.09 1.64
N LEU A 31 -8.46 -1.84 2.72
CA LEU A 31 -9.37 -1.56 3.82
C LEU A 31 -8.67 -0.88 5.00
N SER A 32 -7.40 -1.24 5.24
CA SER A 32 -6.57 -0.60 6.25
C SER A 32 -5.10 -0.67 5.87
N TYR A 33 -4.30 0.27 6.41
CA TYR A 33 -2.85 0.18 6.40
C TYR A 33 -2.26 0.65 7.73
N THR A 34 -1.06 0.17 8.02
CA THR A 34 -0.11 0.76 8.98
C THR A 34 1.25 0.78 8.30
N VAL A 35 1.96 1.90 8.39
CA VAL A 35 3.35 2.05 7.92
C VAL A 35 4.18 2.72 8.99
N VAL A 36 5.39 2.25 9.21
CA VAL A 36 6.38 2.83 10.14
C VAL A 36 7.74 2.82 9.45
N ALA A 37 8.45 3.94 9.48
CA ALA A 37 9.77 4.07 8.86
C ALA A 37 10.92 3.89 9.88
N GLY A 38 12.03 3.33 9.41
CA GLY A 38 13.30 3.28 10.12
C GLY A 38 14.15 4.56 9.96
N GLY A 39 13.65 5.57 9.24
CA GLY A 39 14.34 6.83 8.96
C GLY A 39 13.52 7.73 8.02
N PRO A 40 14.05 8.90 7.60
CA PRO A 40 13.33 9.83 6.74
C PRO A 40 12.99 9.22 5.38
N VAL A 41 11.70 9.12 5.05
CA VAL A 41 11.21 8.55 3.78
C VAL A 41 9.80 9.05 3.47
N THR A 42 9.48 9.18 2.20
CA THR A 42 8.11 9.41 1.74
C THR A 42 7.58 8.12 1.16
N VAL A 43 6.41 7.71 1.65
CA VAL A 43 5.68 6.51 1.20
C VAL A 43 4.50 6.94 0.34
N LYS A 44 4.23 6.21 -0.74
CA LYS A 44 2.96 6.29 -1.48
C LYS A 44 2.54 4.92 -1.98
N PHE A 45 1.24 4.69 -2.14
CA PHE A 45 0.73 3.50 -2.81
C PHE A 45 0.42 3.83 -4.26
N ASN A 46 0.74 2.92 -5.17
CA ASN A 46 0.52 3.11 -6.62
C ASN A 46 0.22 1.79 -7.33
N ASP A 47 -0.25 1.89 -8.57
CA ASP A 47 -0.56 0.72 -9.42
C ASP A 47 0.63 0.29 -10.33
N GLY A 48 1.77 0.99 -10.21
CA GLY A 48 2.96 0.80 -11.03
C GLY A 48 3.11 1.87 -12.11
N SER A 49 2.03 2.56 -12.47
CA SER A 49 1.99 3.65 -13.45
C SER A 49 1.47 4.96 -12.85
N ASN A 50 0.46 4.89 -11.98
CA ASN A 50 -0.23 6.02 -11.37
C ASN A 50 -0.24 5.90 -9.86
N ASP A 51 -0.02 7.03 -9.19
CA ASP A 51 -0.14 7.12 -7.73
C ASP A 51 -1.62 7.02 -7.32
N LEU A 52 -1.91 6.12 -6.36
CA LEU A 52 -3.25 5.90 -5.81
C LEU A 52 -3.47 6.72 -4.52
N THR A 53 -2.38 7.13 -3.87
CA THR A 53 -2.41 8.02 -2.71
C THR A 53 -1.48 9.20 -2.92
N GLY A 54 -1.73 10.29 -2.19
CA GLY A 54 -0.73 11.35 -2.01
C GLY A 54 0.50 10.84 -1.22
N PRO A 55 1.58 11.66 -1.17
CA PRO A 55 2.78 11.34 -0.41
C PRO A 55 2.50 11.35 1.11
N ILE A 56 2.95 10.31 1.80
CA ILE A 56 2.96 10.20 3.26
C ILE A 56 4.41 10.40 3.71
N THR A 57 4.73 11.62 4.16
CA THR A 57 6.09 11.96 4.60
C THR A 57 6.32 11.52 6.04
N LEU A 58 7.32 10.67 6.26
CA LEU A 58 7.81 10.22 7.55
C LEU A 58 9.19 10.84 7.74
N SER A 59 9.33 11.75 8.71
CA SER A 59 10.49 12.64 8.81
C SER A 59 11.63 12.06 9.64
N ALA A 60 11.34 11.07 10.49
CA ALA A 60 12.30 10.45 11.39
C ALA A 60 12.05 8.94 11.57
N ALA A 61 13.01 8.25 12.17
CA ALA A 61 12.84 6.85 12.56
C ALA A 61 11.75 6.73 13.63
N GLY A 62 10.85 5.76 13.46
CA GLY A 62 9.68 5.57 14.32
C GLY A 62 8.45 6.36 13.88
N ASP A 63 8.58 7.30 12.94
CA ASP A 63 7.42 7.97 12.34
C ASP A 63 6.59 6.95 11.57
N GLY A 64 5.27 7.09 11.68
CA GLY A 64 4.35 6.21 11.00
C GLY A 64 2.97 6.82 10.84
N GLY A 65 2.14 6.09 10.10
CA GLY A 65 0.75 6.43 9.88
C GLY A 65 -0.09 5.17 9.74
N SER A 66 -1.34 5.24 10.20
CA SER A 66 -2.32 4.19 10.01
C SER A 66 -3.67 4.77 9.62
N ALA A 67 -4.43 4.01 8.86
CA ALA A 67 -5.80 4.35 8.49
C ALA A 67 -6.62 3.06 8.33
N SER A 68 -7.93 3.16 8.54
CA SER A 68 -8.85 2.04 8.39
C SER A 68 -10.23 2.55 7.98
N LEU A 69 -10.80 1.97 6.92
CA LEU A 69 -12.17 2.20 6.47
C LEU A 69 -12.75 0.89 5.88
N PRO A 70 -13.26 -0.03 6.71
CA PRO A 70 -13.65 -1.37 6.26
C PRO A 70 -14.80 -1.41 5.25
N GLU A 71 -15.81 -0.52 5.36
CA GLU A 71 -17.00 -0.56 4.48
C GLU A 71 -16.76 0.08 3.10
N GLY A 72 -15.97 1.16 3.04
CA GLY A 72 -15.71 1.89 1.79
C GLY A 72 -14.40 1.49 1.09
N GLY A 73 -13.43 1.00 1.84
CA GLY A 73 -12.03 0.98 1.42
C GLY A 73 -11.41 2.38 1.43
N LEU A 74 -10.09 2.44 1.61
CA LEU A 74 -9.32 3.68 1.59
C LEU A 74 -9.03 4.15 0.16
N PHE A 75 -8.67 3.21 -0.71
CA PHE A 75 -8.40 3.40 -2.14
C PHE A 75 -8.39 2.04 -2.84
N GLU A 76 -8.38 2.03 -4.18
CA GLU A 76 -8.33 0.81 -4.98
C GLU A 76 -7.49 0.95 -6.23
N THR A 77 -6.95 -0.17 -6.71
CA THR A 77 -6.26 -0.23 -8.01
C THR A 77 -7.29 -0.22 -9.15
N PRO A 78 -6.88 0.13 -10.39
CA PRO A 78 -7.58 -0.32 -11.58
C PRO A 78 -7.66 -1.84 -11.64
N ALA A 79 -8.63 -2.37 -12.38
CA ALA A 79 -8.78 -3.82 -12.50
C ALA A 79 -7.59 -4.43 -13.25
N GLY A 80 -7.11 -5.58 -12.79
CA GLY A 80 -5.94 -6.25 -13.37
C GLY A 80 -4.61 -5.55 -13.11
N SER A 81 -4.57 -4.52 -12.26
CA SER A 81 -3.33 -3.87 -11.85
C SER A 81 -2.84 -4.41 -10.51
N ALA A 82 -1.51 -4.40 -10.31
CA ALA A 82 -0.90 -4.75 -9.03
C ALA A 82 -1.04 -3.57 -8.04
N LEU A 83 -0.93 -3.86 -6.75
CA LEU A 83 -0.76 -2.84 -5.71
C LEU A 83 0.70 -2.78 -5.31
N ASN A 84 1.32 -1.62 -5.43
CA ASN A 84 2.69 -1.37 -5.02
C ASN A 84 2.76 -0.35 -3.88
N ILE A 85 3.85 -0.42 -3.13
CA ILE A 85 4.34 0.65 -2.28
C ILE A 85 5.56 1.28 -2.96
N ASN A 86 5.67 2.60 -2.92
CA ASN A 86 6.80 3.34 -3.43
C ASN A 86 7.47 4.11 -2.30
N LEU A 87 8.80 4.00 -2.24
CA LEU A 87 9.63 4.70 -1.27
C LEU A 87 10.51 5.72 -1.99
N SER A 88 10.58 6.96 -1.46
CA SER A 88 11.46 7.99 -2.02
C SER A 88 12.95 7.77 -1.78
N ALA A 89 13.29 6.86 -0.85
CA ALA A 89 14.67 6.52 -0.48
C ALA A 89 14.75 5.04 -0.05
N ALA A 90 15.97 4.49 -0.03
CA ALA A 90 16.22 3.12 0.42
C ALA A 90 16.24 3.04 1.96
N VAL A 91 15.07 3.18 2.58
CA VAL A 91 14.86 3.19 4.04
C VAL A 91 13.87 2.09 4.40
N GLN A 92 14.15 1.35 5.47
CA GLN A 92 13.24 0.32 5.96
C GLN A 92 11.87 0.92 6.28
N VAL A 93 10.82 0.36 5.68
CA VAL A 93 9.43 0.62 6.03
C VAL A 93 8.77 -0.71 6.40
N GLY A 94 8.23 -0.76 7.61
CA GLY A 94 7.50 -1.90 8.15
C GLY A 94 6.01 -1.60 8.30
N GLY A 95 5.19 -2.65 8.34
CA GLY A 95 3.76 -2.51 8.62
C GLY A 95 2.91 -3.59 7.98
N HIS A 96 1.65 -3.27 7.68
CA HIS A 96 0.73 -4.21 7.04
C HIS A 96 -0.45 -3.49 6.37
N ILE A 97 -1.13 -4.19 5.47
CA ILE A 97 -2.44 -3.82 4.94
C ILE A 97 -3.45 -4.95 5.13
N THR A 98 -4.72 -4.57 5.20
CA THR A 98 -5.83 -5.47 4.90
C THR A 98 -6.50 -5.03 3.61
N TYR A 99 -6.94 -5.98 2.79
CA TYR A 99 -7.53 -5.69 1.49
C TYR A 99 -8.54 -6.75 1.07
N ILE A 100 -9.37 -6.42 0.09
CA ILE A 100 -10.24 -7.36 -0.61
C ILE A 100 -9.99 -7.27 -2.11
N GLU A 101 -10.26 -8.36 -2.82
CA GLU A 101 -10.34 -8.34 -4.28
C GLU A 101 -11.79 -8.16 -4.70
N VAL A 102 -12.09 -7.10 -5.42
CA VAL A 102 -13.45 -6.78 -5.88
C VAL A 102 -13.53 -7.04 -7.38
N MET A 103 -14.53 -7.81 -7.82
CA MET A 103 -14.78 -7.98 -9.26
C MET A 103 -15.20 -6.64 -9.86
N GLN A 104 -14.69 -6.34 -11.06
CA GLN A 104 -15.16 -5.20 -11.84
C GLN A 104 -16.46 -5.54 -12.55
#